data_AF-A0AAV3ZHA2-F1
#
_entry.id   AF-A0AAV3ZHA2-F1
#
_cell.length_a   1.000
_cell.length_b   1.000
_cell.length_c   1.000
_cell.angle_alpha   90.00
_cell.angle_beta   90.00
_cell.angle_gamma   90.00
#
_symmetry.space_group_name_H-M   'P 1'
#
loop_
_entity.id
_entity.type
_entity.pdbx_description
1 polymer ?
#
loop_
_entity_poly.entity_id
_entity_poly.type
_entity_poly.pdbx_seq_one_letter_code
_entity_poly.pdbx_strand_id
1 'polypeptide(L)'
;MVTFVKELKATGPEGKELPKAPKRKLSSLLLSNKKIKAEDFQELHKYLKSKEIDTQIRIDKKAFVFKVDEVSNSEIGLKIILKGFTQINRTKALGLFFAIRQGEALEKLAKVFSDEKEAKKHTFVWEDWIQSKTGESRSNIDKYRYIGRIIGQYKRFWEVGISFDEFYNKRTKILEMLQSDETIAKYWLTNFHDTFPEEEQQHSQTVA
;
A
#
# COMPACT_ATOMS: atom_id res chain seq x y z
N MET A 1 12.07 -13.46 35.67
CA MET A 1 11.97 -14.88 36.09
C MET A 1 13.25 -15.38 36.74
N VAL A 2 14.43 -15.14 36.17
CA VAL A 2 15.72 -15.64 36.72
C VAL A 2 16.03 -15.08 38.12
N THR A 3 15.63 -13.85 38.43
CA THR A 3 15.78 -13.21 39.75
C THR A 3 14.90 -13.83 40.82
N PHE A 4 13.61 -14.06 40.52
CA PHE A 4 12.64 -14.67 41.44
C PHE A 4 13.04 -16.09 41.88
N VAL A 5 13.56 -16.90 40.95
CA VAL A 5 14.03 -18.27 41.26
C VAL A 5 15.27 -18.25 42.17
N LYS A 6 16.16 -17.27 42.00
CA LYS A 6 17.34 -17.11 42.88
C LYS A 6 16.91 -16.68 44.29
N GLU A 7 15.93 -15.80 44.41
CA GLU A 7 15.41 -15.34 45.69
C GLU A 7 14.64 -16.42 46.45
N LEU A 8 13.84 -17.24 45.76
CA LEU A 8 13.15 -18.40 46.35
C LEU A 8 14.12 -19.42 46.94
N LYS A 9 15.26 -19.66 46.26
CA LYS A 9 16.32 -20.56 46.77
C LYS A 9 17.00 -20.03 48.04
N ALA A 10 17.08 -18.70 48.19
CA ALA A 10 17.78 -18.07 49.30
C ALA A 10 16.90 -17.87 50.55
N THR A 11 15.60 -17.63 50.37
CA THR A 11 14.70 -17.18 51.46
C THR A 11 13.57 -18.17 51.81
N GLY A 12 13.47 -19.29 51.08
CA GLY A 12 12.39 -20.24 51.27
C GLY A 12 11.06 -19.77 50.65
N PRO A 13 10.05 -20.66 50.55
CA PRO A 13 8.81 -20.39 49.83
C PRO A 13 7.76 -19.62 50.66
N GLU A 14 8.03 -19.29 51.92
CA GLU A 14 7.02 -18.70 52.81
C GLU A 14 6.80 -17.20 52.51
N GLY A 15 5.53 -16.84 52.25
CA GLY A 15 5.08 -15.44 52.13
C GLY A 15 5.28 -14.77 50.77
N LYS A 16 5.83 -15.45 49.75
CA LYS A 16 6.01 -14.86 48.41
C LYS A 16 4.92 -15.31 47.43
N GLU A 17 4.11 -14.37 46.95
CA GLU A 17 3.14 -14.64 45.89
C GLU A 17 3.85 -15.03 44.59
N LEU A 18 3.49 -16.19 44.05
CA LEU A 18 4.01 -16.64 42.75
C LEU A 18 3.60 -15.63 41.66
N PRO A 19 4.53 -15.24 40.76
CA PRO A 19 4.19 -14.38 39.65
C PRO A 19 3.12 -15.04 38.80
N LYS A 20 2.03 -14.32 38.56
CA LYS A 20 0.91 -14.79 37.74
C LYS A 20 1.41 -15.18 36.35
N ALA A 21 0.93 -16.30 35.84
CA ALA A 21 1.26 -16.75 34.50
C ALA A 21 0.98 -15.63 33.49
N PRO A 22 1.88 -15.40 32.51
CA PRO A 22 1.68 -14.37 31.51
C PRO A 22 0.36 -14.64 30.77
N LYS A 23 -0.49 -13.60 30.65
CA LYS A 23 -1.82 -13.71 30.02
C LYS A 23 -1.76 -14.14 28.54
N ARG A 24 -0.60 -14.04 27.89
CA ARG A 24 -0.40 -14.41 26.48
C ARG A 24 0.30 -15.76 26.38
N LYS A 25 -0.33 -16.72 25.70
CA LYS A 25 0.27 -18.03 25.40
C LYS A 25 1.50 -17.83 24.51
N LEU A 26 2.62 -18.50 24.79
CA LEU A 26 3.82 -18.49 23.94
C LEU A 26 3.55 -18.85 22.48
N SER A 27 2.50 -19.64 22.23
CA SER A 27 2.02 -19.95 20.88
C SER A 27 1.56 -18.74 20.07
N SER A 28 1.26 -17.60 20.72
CA SER A 28 0.95 -16.34 20.02
C SER A 28 2.19 -15.52 19.68
N LEU A 29 3.36 -15.87 20.26
CA LEU A 29 4.66 -15.25 19.97
C LEU A 29 5.45 -16.08 18.95
N LEU A 30 5.25 -17.40 18.96
CA LEU A 30 5.67 -18.27 17.88
C LEU A 30 4.72 -18.03 16.71
N LEU A 31 5.15 -17.21 15.75
CA LEU A 31 4.53 -17.08 14.45
C LEU A 31 4.27 -18.50 13.93
N SER A 32 3.03 -18.98 14.04
CA SER A 32 2.63 -20.17 13.31
C SER A 32 2.83 -19.80 11.85
N ASN A 33 3.86 -20.35 11.23
CA ASN A 33 4.11 -20.29 9.79
C ASN A 33 2.94 -21.01 9.11
N LYS A 34 1.77 -20.35 9.08
CA LYS A 34 0.65 -20.77 8.27
C LYS A 34 1.15 -20.51 6.86
N LYS A 35 1.72 -21.55 6.22
CA LYS A 35 2.17 -21.50 4.84
C LYS A 35 1.02 -20.94 4.02
N ILE A 36 1.15 -19.69 3.61
CA ILE A 36 0.22 -19.07 2.67
C ILE A 36 0.37 -19.90 1.39
N LYS A 37 -0.73 -20.47 0.92
CA LYS A 37 -0.71 -21.37 -0.25
C LYS A 37 -0.49 -20.53 -1.50
N ALA A 38 0.22 -21.07 -2.49
CA ALA A 38 0.46 -20.40 -3.78
C ALA A 38 -0.84 -19.96 -4.50
N GLU A 39 -1.96 -20.67 -4.28
CA GLU A 39 -3.30 -20.24 -4.74
C GLU A 39 -3.70 -18.85 -4.22
N ASP A 40 -3.34 -18.50 -2.98
CA ASP A 40 -3.65 -17.18 -2.37
C ASP A 40 -2.91 -16.04 -3.10
N PHE A 41 -1.74 -16.33 -3.69
CA PHE A 41 -0.98 -15.34 -4.47
C PHE A 41 -1.56 -15.12 -5.86
N GLN A 42 -2.02 -16.18 -6.52
CA GLN A 42 -2.69 -16.07 -7.82
C GLN A 42 -4.03 -15.35 -7.69
N GLU A 43 -4.78 -15.63 -6.62
CA GLU A 43 -6.02 -14.90 -6.31
C GLU A 43 -5.74 -13.42 -5.99
N LEU A 44 -4.71 -13.13 -5.20
CA LEU A 44 -4.30 -11.75 -4.93
C LEU A 44 -3.88 -11.03 -6.20
N HIS A 45 -3.12 -11.69 -7.08
CA HIS A 45 -2.71 -11.13 -8.37
C HIS A 45 -3.92 -10.80 -9.24
N LYS A 46 -4.85 -11.76 -9.40
CA LYS A 46 -6.10 -11.56 -10.15
C LYS A 46 -6.94 -10.44 -9.55
N TYR A 47 -7.04 -10.37 -8.23
CA TYR A 47 -7.72 -9.31 -7.52
C TYR A 47 -7.12 -7.94 -7.87
N LEU A 48 -5.80 -7.78 -7.73
CA LEU A 48 -5.13 -6.51 -8.01
C LEU A 48 -5.23 -6.11 -9.49
N LYS A 49 -5.11 -7.06 -10.42
CA LYS A 49 -5.34 -6.82 -11.85
C LYS A 49 -6.76 -6.36 -12.14
N SER A 50 -7.77 -6.96 -11.49
CA SER A 50 -9.18 -6.54 -11.63
C SER A 50 -9.46 -5.13 -11.12
N LYS A 51 -8.51 -4.52 -10.40
CA LYS A 51 -8.58 -3.15 -9.89
C LYS A 51 -7.74 -2.17 -10.69
N GLU A 52 -7.04 -2.59 -11.74
CA GLU A 52 -6.31 -1.67 -12.61
C GLU A 52 -7.25 -0.73 -13.34
N ILE A 53 -6.92 0.55 -13.34
CA ILE A 53 -7.70 1.63 -13.95
C ILE A 53 -6.72 2.58 -14.60
N ASP A 54 -6.95 2.89 -15.88
CA ASP A 54 -6.21 3.91 -16.59
C ASP A 54 -6.41 5.28 -15.91
N THR A 55 -5.34 5.86 -15.36
CA THR A 55 -5.36 7.20 -14.73
C THR A 55 -5.06 8.35 -15.70
N GLN A 56 -4.63 8.09 -16.93
CA GLN A 56 -4.31 9.13 -17.92
C GLN A 56 -5.54 9.78 -18.53
N ILE A 57 -6.67 9.07 -18.58
CA ILE A 57 -7.93 9.60 -19.11
C ILE A 57 -8.38 10.79 -18.25
N ARG A 58 -8.24 12.00 -18.79
CA ARG A 58 -8.73 13.23 -18.15
C ARG A 58 -10.26 13.22 -18.09
N ILE A 59 -10.80 13.47 -16.91
CA ILE A 59 -12.24 13.68 -16.75
C ILE A 59 -12.51 15.17 -16.65
N ASP A 60 -13.36 15.65 -17.56
CA ASP A 60 -13.92 16.97 -17.44
C ASP A 60 -14.86 17.00 -16.22
N LYS A 61 -14.51 17.85 -15.23
CA LYS A 61 -15.33 18.08 -14.03
C LYS A 61 -16.75 18.51 -14.37
N LYS A 62 -16.93 19.25 -15.47
CA LYS A 62 -18.24 19.70 -15.94
C LYS A 62 -19.07 18.54 -16.51
N ALA A 63 -18.40 17.55 -17.12
CA ALA A 63 -19.03 16.34 -17.62
C ALA A 63 -19.33 15.29 -16.52
N PHE A 64 -18.86 15.53 -15.29
CA PHE A 64 -19.08 14.69 -14.12
C PHE A 64 -20.07 15.34 -13.14
N VAL A 65 -21.13 15.95 -13.67
CA VAL A 65 -22.31 16.31 -12.88
C VAL A 65 -23.34 15.21 -13.13
N PHE A 66 -23.61 14.42 -12.09
CA PHE A 66 -24.73 13.47 -12.13
C PHE A 66 -26.02 14.25 -12.19
N LYS A 67 -26.63 14.33 -13.36
CA LYS A 67 -27.98 14.86 -13.49
C LYS A 67 -28.95 13.71 -13.28
N VAL A 68 -29.53 13.67 -12.08
CA VAL A 68 -30.51 12.65 -11.70
C VAL A 68 -31.68 12.63 -12.68
N ASP A 69 -32.01 13.80 -13.23
CA ASP A 69 -33.07 14.01 -14.21
C ASP A 69 -32.80 13.31 -15.57
N GLU A 70 -31.56 12.86 -15.85
CA GLU A 70 -31.20 12.11 -17.06
C GLU A 70 -31.49 10.59 -16.93
N VAL A 71 -31.91 10.10 -15.76
CA VAL A 71 -32.25 8.69 -15.55
C VAL A 71 -33.64 8.39 -16.10
N SER A 72 -33.72 8.03 -17.38
CA SER A 72 -34.99 7.66 -18.02
C SER A 72 -35.36 6.18 -17.88
N ASN A 73 -34.39 5.30 -17.57
CA ASN A 73 -34.62 3.89 -17.28
C ASN A 73 -33.48 3.28 -16.45
N SER A 74 -33.65 2.02 -16.02
CA SER A 74 -32.69 1.31 -15.17
C SER A 74 -31.33 1.05 -15.84
N GLU A 75 -31.29 0.86 -17.16
CA GLU A 75 -30.03 0.64 -17.88
C GLU A 75 -29.19 1.92 -17.94
N ILE A 76 -29.82 3.06 -18.22
CA ILE A 76 -29.17 4.38 -18.21
C ILE A 76 -28.72 4.73 -16.80
N GLY A 77 -29.56 4.49 -15.78
CA GLY A 77 -29.20 4.67 -14.38
C GLY A 77 -27.97 3.83 -13.99
N LEU A 78 -27.94 2.55 -14.40
CA LEU A 78 -26.80 1.67 -14.15
C LEU A 78 -25.52 2.18 -14.82
N LYS A 79 -25.58 2.62 -16.10
CA LYS A 79 -24.42 3.20 -16.81
C LYS A 79 -23.86 4.44 -16.08
N ILE A 80 -24.74 5.31 -15.60
CA ILE A 80 -24.37 6.50 -14.83
C ILE A 80 -23.67 6.10 -13.52
N ILE A 81 -24.26 5.17 -12.76
CA ILE A 81 -23.69 4.66 -11.50
C ILE A 81 -22.32 4.01 -11.73
N LEU A 82 -22.18 3.17 -12.75
CA LEU A 82 -20.92 2.53 -13.12
C LEU A 82 -19.84 3.56 -13.45
N LYS A 83 -20.17 4.62 -14.21
CA LYS A 83 -19.26 5.75 -14.46
C LYS A 83 -18.80 6.41 -13.17
N GLY A 84 -19.70 6.55 -12.19
CA GLY A 84 -19.36 7.05 -10.86
C GLY A 84 -18.41 6.16 -10.08
N PHE A 85 -18.65 4.85 -10.07
CA PHE A 85 -17.74 3.89 -9.44
C PHE A 85 -16.35 3.90 -10.09
N THR A 86 -16.27 3.97 -11.41
CA THR A 86 -14.99 4.09 -12.13
C THR A 86 -14.22 5.31 -11.67
N GLN A 87 -14.89 6.46 -11.50
CA GLN A 87 -14.22 7.68 -11.07
C GLN A 87 -13.76 7.65 -9.60
N ILE A 88 -14.57 7.05 -8.72
CA ILE A 88 -14.16 6.82 -7.32
C ILE A 88 -12.90 5.96 -7.29
N ASN A 89 -12.87 4.87 -8.06
CA ASN A 89 -11.72 3.99 -8.08
C ASN A 89 -10.50 4.64 -8.76
N ARG A 90 -10.67 5.52 -9.76
CA ARG A 90 -9.57 6.34 -10.31
C ARG A 90 -9.00 7.28 -9.25
N THR A 91 -9.84 7.89 -8.42
CA THR A 91 -9.39 8.76 -7.32
C THR A 91 -8.58 7.95 -6.30
N LYS A 92 -8.99 6.70 -6.02
CA LYS A 92 -8.19 5.77 -5.21
C LYS A 92 -6.84 5.44 -5.86
N ALA A 93 -6.82 5.14 -7.16
CA ALA A 93 -5.60 4.88 -7.91
C ALA A 93 -4.63 6.07 -7.84
N LEU A 94 -5.12 7.30 -8.10
CA LEU A 94 -4.33 8.52 -7.96
C LEU A 94 -3.82 8.71 -6.53
N GLY A 95 -4.67 8.45 -5.52
CA GLY A 95 -4.26 8.50 -4.12
C GLY A 95 -3.14 7.51 -3.79
N LEU A 96 -3.23 6.28 -4.31
CA LEU A 96 -2.19 5.26 -4.16
C LEU A 96 -0.91 5.66 -4.91
N PHE A 97 -1.01 6.16 -6.14
CA PHE A 97 0.11 6.70 -6.89
C PHE A 97 0.84 7.79 -6.11
N PHE A 98 0.12 8.81 -5.62
CA PHE A 98 0.74 9.88 -4.83
C PHE A 98 1.39 9.35 -3.57
N ALA A 99 0.75 8.41 -2.87
CA ALA A 99 1.33 7.78 -1.69
C ALA A 99 2.65 7.03 -1.99
N ILE A 100 2.72 6.30 -3.10
CA ILE A 100 3.94 5.60 -3.55
C ILE A 100 5.04 6.61 -3.88
N ARG A 101 4.74 7.62 -4.70
CA ARG A 101 5.72 8.64 -5.13
C ARG A 101 6.21 9.49 -3.96
N GLN A 102 5.31 9.84 -3.04
CA GLN A 102 5.67 10.53 -1.80
C GLN A 102 6.57 9.66 -0.94
N GLY A 103 6.29 8.36 -0.84
CA GLY A 103 7.15 7.39 -0.17
C GLY A 103 8.58 7.34 -0.74
N GLU A 104 8.73 7.30 -2.06
CA GLU A 104 10.04 7.34 -2.72
C GLU A 104 10.78 8.66 -2.46
N ALA A 105 10.06 9.78 -2.51
CA ALA A 105 10.62 11.10 -2.21
C ALA A 105 11.08 11.20 -0.75
N LEU A 106 10.27 10.71 0.20
CA LEU A 106 10.62 10.65 1.61
C LEU A 106 11.85 9.78 1.86
N GLU A 107 11.98 8.65 1.16
CA GLU A 107 13.15 7.78 1.28
C GLU A 107 14.43 8.45 0.77
N LYS A 108 14.35 9.18 -0.36
CA LYS A 108 15.49 9.98 -0.86
C LYS A 108 15.85 11.11 0.09
N LEU A 109 14.84 11.83 0.60
CA LEU A 109 15.04 12.94 1.52
C LEU A 109 15.66 12.47 2.85
N ALA A 110 15.25 11.30 3.35
CA ALA A 110 15.84 10.71 4.56
C ALA A 110 17.34 10.41 4.39
N LYS A 111 17.77 9.97 3.21
CA LYS A 111 19.20 9.76 2.90
C LYS A 111 19.97 11.07 2.91
N VAL A 112 19.47 12.08 2.17
CA VAL A 112 20.08 13.42 2.16
C VAL A 112 20.19 13.99 3.56
N PHE A 113 19.12 13.90 4.37
CA PHE A 113 19.14 14.38 5.75
C PHE A 113 20.18 13.65 6.60
N SER A 114 20.36 12.34 6.39
CA SER A 114 21.36 11.55 7.10
C SER A 114 22.78 12.03 6.76
N ASP A 115 23.07 12.24 5.48
CA ASP A 115 24.37 12.78 5.02
C ASP A 115 24.62 14.19 5.59
N GLU A 116 23.60 15.05 5.62
CA GLU A 116 23.69 16.39 6.20
C GLU A 116 23.88 16.36 7.72
N LYS A 117 23.28 15.38 8.40
CA LYS A 117 23.44 15.18 9.85
C LYS A 117 24.86 14.71 10.17
N GLU A 118 25.44 13.81 9.38
CA GLU A 118 26.85 13.40 9.51
C GLU A 118 27.80 14.57 9.27
N ALA A 119 27.48 15.45 8.32
CA ALA A 119 28.17 16.71 8.09
C ALA A 119 27.88 17.80 9.16
N LYS A 120 27.16 17.45 10.24
CA LYS A 120 26.80 18.34 11.36
C LYS A 120 25.98 19.57 10.98
N LYS A 121 25.25 19.53 9.84
CA LYS A 121 24.34 20.62 9.43
C LYS A 121 23.03 20.62 10.20
N HIS A 122 22.62 19.46 10.72
CA HIS A 122 21.41 19.30 11.53
C HIS A 122 21.73 18.66 12.88
N THR A 123 21.06 19.13 13.92
CA THR A 123 21.09 18.53 15.27
C THR A 123 19.86 17.69 15.58
N PHE A 124 18.80 17.81 14.77
CA PHE A 124 17.52 17.15 14.99
C PHE A 124 17.53 15.66 14.66
N VAL A 125 16.57 14.92 15.21
CA VAL A 125 16.22 13.57 14.76
C VAL A 125 15.35 13.68 13.52
N TRP A 126 15.54 12.80 12.53
CA TRP A 126 14.84 12.84 11.25
C TRP A 126 13.33 12.91 11.43
N GLU A 127 12.78 12.05 12.29
CA GLU A 127 11.35 11.90 12.52
C GLU A 127 10.73 13.16 13.12
N ASP A 128 11.39 13.77 14.11
CA ASP A 128 10.93 15.02 14.72
C ASP A 128 11.00 16.17 13.72
N TRP A 129 12.08 16.21 12.93
CA TRP A 129 12.27 17.22 11.90
C TRP A 129 11.17 17.15 10.84
N ILE A 130 10.93 16.00 10.23
CA ILE A 130 9.93 15.86 9.18
C ILE A 130 8.52 16.09 9.69
N GLN A 131 8.18 15.59 10.89
CA GLN A 131 6.89 15.81 11.52
C GLN A 131 6.64 17.30 11.76
N SER A 132 7.66 18.05 12.19
CA SER A 132 7.54 19.51 12.37
C SER A 132 7.29 20.28 11.07
N LYS A 133 7.67 19.71 9.91
CA LYS A 133 7.51 20.35 8.59
C LYS A 133 6.22 19.97 7.89
N THR A 134 5.73 18.75 8.09
CA THR A 134 4.55 18.24 7.37
C THR A 134 3.29 18.22 8.22
N GLY A 135 3.41 18.20 9.55
CA GLY A 135 2.29 17.93 10.46
C GLY A 135 1.81 16.48 10.44
N GLU A 136 2.44 15.61 9.66
CA GLU A 136 2.08 14.19 9.55
C GLU A 136 2.61 13.38 10.73
N SER A 137 1.83 12.37 11.13
CA SER A 137 2.27 11.45 12.18
C SER A 137 3.47 10.62 11.73
N ARG A 138 4.39 10.32 12.66
CA ARG A 138 5.52 9.41 12.40
C ARG A 138 5.08 8.09 11.77
N SER A 139 3.99 7.50 12.27
CA SER A 139 3.46 6.25 11.73
C SER A 139 3.10 6.35 10.25
N ASN A 140 2.42 7.43 9.82
CA ASN A 140 2.07 7.61 8.41
C ASN A 140 3.32 7.79 7.54
N ILE A 141 4.28 8.59 8.00
CA ILE A 141 5.55 8.81 7.29
C ILE A 141 6.29 7.48 7.07
N ASP A 142 6.36 6.65 8.10
CA ASP A 142 6.98 5.32 8.01
C ASP A 142 6.22 4.39 7.06
N LYS A 143 4.87 4.43 7.06
CA LYS A 143 4.05 3.68 6.11
C LYS A 143 4.34 4.09 4.66
N TYR A 144 4.35 5.39 4.36
CA TYR A 144 4.63 5.90 3.02
C TYR A 144 6.04 5.50 2.57
N ARG A 145 7.05 5.75 3.40
CA ARG A 145 8.44 5.35 3.09
C ARG A 145 8.57 3.86 2.81
N TYR A 146 7.96 3.03 3.66
CA TYR A 146 7.99 1.58 3.50
C TYR A 146 7.40 1.17 2.14
N ILE A 147 6.22 1.67 1.79
CA ILE A 147 5.57 1.36 0.51
C ILE A 147 6.38 1.90 -0.67
N GLY A 148 6.82 3.16 -0.64
CA GLY A 148 7.63 3.75 -1.71
C GLY A 148 8.92 2.97 -1.95
N ARG A 149 9.60 2.53 -0.88
CA ARG A 149 10.85 1.76 -0.99
C ARG A 149 10.66 0.40 -1.65
N ILE A 150 9.60 -0.34 -1.30
CA ILE A 150 9.42 -1.72 -1.76
C ILE A 150 8.59 -1.82 -3.05
N ILE A 151 7.63 -0.91 -3.25
CA ILE A 151 6.68 -0.93 -4.37
C ILE A 151 7.07 0.06 -5.47
N GLY A 152 7.86 1.10 -5.19
CA GLY A 152 8.14 2.19 -6.13
C GLY A 152 8.63 1.74 -7.51
N GLN A 153 9.36 0.62 -7.58
CA GLN A 153 9.85 0.04 -8.84
C GLN A 153 8.77 -0.63 -9.71
N TYR A 154 7.65 -1.04 -9.11
CA TYR A 154 6.58 -1.78 -9.76
C TYR A 154 5.48 -0.84 -10.25
N LYS A 155 5.70 -0.28 -11.45
CA LYS A 155 4.96 0.86 -11.97
C LYS A 155 3.46 0.61 -12.17
N ARG A 156 3.03 -0.62 -12.44
CA ARG A 156 1.59 -0.94 -12.56
C ARG A 156 0.79 -0.68 -11.28
N PHE A 157 1.41 -0.73 -10.11
CA PHE A 157 0.70 -0.43 -8.86
C PHE A 157 0.22 1.03 -8.77
N TRP A 158 0.73 1.91 -9.63
CA TRP A 158 0.28 3.30 -9.73
C TRP A 158 -1.16 3.40 -10.27
N GLU A 159 -1.61 2.39 -11.02
CA GLU A 159 -2.91 2.36 -11.68
C GLU A 159 -3.94 1.51 -10.90
N VAL A 160 -3.61 1.03 -9.70
CA VAL A 160 -4.51 0.14 -8.94
C VAL A 160 -5.51 0.96 -8.12
N GLY A 161 -6.79 0.82 -8.46
CA GLY A 161 -7.94 1.51 -7.86
C GLY A 161 -8.34 1.04 -6.47
N ILE A 162 -7.39 0.84 -5.57
CA ILE A 162 -7.63 0.52 -4.15
C ILE A 162 -7.09 1.63 -3.24
N SER A 163 -7.62 1.74 -2.02
CA SER A 163 -7.14 2.73 -1.06
C SER A 163 -5.74 2.41 -0.56
N PHE A 164 -4.99 3.43 -0.12
CA PHE A 164 -3.67 3.23 0.48
C PHE A 164 -3.72 2.29 1.70
N ASP A 165 -4.72 2.43 2.58
CA ASP A 165 -4.84 1.57 3.76
C ASP A 165 -5.10 0.11 3.38
N GLU A 166 -5.96 -0.13 2.38
CA GLU A 166 -6.19 -1.48 1.87
C GLU A 166 -4.91 -2.08 1.28
N PHE A 167 -4.21 -1.31 0.46
CA PHE A 167 -2.92 -1.69 -0.12
C PHE A 167 -1.91 -2.01 0.98
N TYR A 168 -1.76 -1.12 1.97
CA TYR A 168 -0.85 -1.28 3.09
C TYR A 168 -1.18 -2.51 3.92
N ASN A 169 -2.45 -2.79 4.17
CA ASN A 169 -2.88 -3.99 4.89
C ASN A 169 -2.52 -5.29 4.15
N LYS A 170 -2.39 -5.26 2.82
CA LYS A 170 -1.98 -6.39 1.97
C LYS A 170 -0.47 -6.42 1.67
N ARG A 171 0.32 -5.42 2.11
CA ARG A 171 1.73 -5.23 1.72
C ARG A 171 2.62 -6.46 1.84
N THR A 172 2.50 -7.23 2.93
CA THR A 172 3.33 -8.42 3.16
C THR A 172 3.00 -9.50 2.14
N LYS A 173 1.71 -9.77 1.89
CA LYS A 173 1.27 -10.72 0.87
C LYS A 173 1.67 -10.27 -0.54
N ILE A 174 1.58 -8.97 -0.82
CA ILE A 174 2.01 -8.41 -2.11
C ILE A 174 3.51 -8.66 -2.32
N LEU A 175 4.34 -8.41 -1.30
CA LEU A 175 5.77 -8.68 -1.39
C LEU A 175 6.07 -10.17 -1.59
N GLU A 176 5.43 -11.03 -0.81
CA GLU A 176 5.60 -12.49 -0.95
C GLU A 176 5.17 -12.97 -2.34
N MET A 177 4.05 -12.46 -2.88
CA MET A 177 3.58 -12.73 -4.24
C MET A 177 4.63 -12.32 -5.29
N LEU A 178 5.20 -11.12 -5.17
CA LEU A 178 6.22 -10.60 -6.10
C LEU A 178 7.55 -11.36 -5.99
N GLN A 179 7.89 -11.90 -4.81
CA GLN A 179 9.11 -12.68 -4.62
C GLN A 179 8.95 -14.14 -5.03
N SER A 180 7.72 -14.67 -5.00
CA SER A 180 7.46 -16.08 -5.27
C SER A 180 7.34 -16.40 -6.77
N ASP A 181 6.89 -15.46 -7.58
CA ASP A 181 6.64 -15.66 -9.01
C ASP A 181 7.23 -14.51 -9.85
N GLU A 182 8.31 -14.82 -10.58
CA GLU A 182 9.01 -13.87 -11.44
C GLU A 182 8.12 -13.34 -12.58
N THR A 183 7.17 -14.16 -13.07
CA THR A 183 6.24 -13.76 -14.14
C THR A 183 5.29 -12.68 -13.62
N ILE A 184 4.75 -12.87 -12.42
CA ILE A 184 3.95 -11.84 -11.74
C ILE A 184 4.79 -10.59 -11.49
N ALA A 185 6.01 -10.73 -10.98
CA ALA A 185 6.90 -9.59 -10.73
C ALA A 185 7.18 -8.77 -12.00
N LYS A 186 7.51 -9.44 -13.10
CA LYS A 186 7.73 -8.81 -14.43
C LYS A 186 6.50 -8.07 -14.90
N TYR A 187 5.31 -8.65 -14.76
CA TYR A 187 4.07 -7.97 -15.09
C TYR A 187 3.96 -6.62 -14.36
N TRP A 188 4.17 -6.61 -13.03
CA TRP A 188 4.07 -5.38 -12.22
C TRP A 188 5.18 -4.35 -12.46
N LEU A 189 6.32 -4.76 -13.02
CA LEU A 189 7.43 -3.85 -13.40
C LEU A 189 7.14 -3.01 -14.65
N THR A 190 6.30 -3.50 -15.57
CA THR A 190 5.95 -2.78 -16.81
C THR A 190 5.16 -1.50 -16.52
N ASN A 191 5.20 -0.51 -17.43
CA ASN A 191 4.20 0.55 -17.39
C ASN A 191 2.88 -0.01 -17.94
N PHE A 192 1.76 0.46 -17.40
CA PHE A 192 0.43 0.09 -17.90
C PHE A 192 0.25 0.41 -19.39
N HIS A 193 0.84 1.51 -19.85
CA HIS A 193 0.77 1.96 -21.24
C HIS A 193 1.78 1.31 -22.19
N ASP A 194 2.79 0.59 -21.68
CA ASP A 194 3.80 -0.06 -22.52
C ASP A 194 3.33 -1.43 -23.05
N THR A 195 2.18 -1.95 -22.57
CA THR A 195 1.71 -3.31 -22.88
C THR A 195 0.51 -3.37 -23.81
N PHE A 196 0.01 -2.23 -24.29
CA PHE A 196 -0.98 -2.22 -25.35
C PHE A 196 -0.22 -2.14 -26.69
N PRO A 197 -0.16 -3.23 -27.48
CA PRO A 197 0.22 -3.09 -28.88
C PRO A 197 -0.76 -2.13 -29.55
N GLU A 198 -0.25 -1.28 -30.43
CA GLU A 198 -0.95 -0.19 -31.14
C GLU A 198 -2.06 -0.68 -32.10
N GLU A 199 -2.99 -1.54 -31.66
CA GLU A 199 -4.00 -2.11 -32.55
C GLU A 199 -5.29 -1.28 -32.69
N GLU A 200 -5.49 -0.21 -31.91
CA GLU A 200 -6.73 0.60 -31.98
C GLU A 200 -6.62 1.93 -32.75
N GLN A 201 -5.49 2.25 -33.38
CA GLN A 201 -5.38 3.47 -34.22
C GLN A 201 -5.96 3.32 -35.64
N GLN A 202 -6.52 2.16 -36.01
CA GLN A 202 -7.08 1.93 -37.36
C GLN A 202 -8.59 2.21 -37.52
N HIS A 203 -9.29 2.78 -36.53
CA HIS A 203 -10.75 3.06 -36.66
C HIS A 203 -11.13 4.55 -36.73
N SER A 204 -10.18 5.46 -36.93
CA SER A 204 -10.47 6.90 -37.15
C SER A 204 -10.13 7.43 -38.54
N GLN A 205 -9.78 6.55 -39.50
CA GLN A 205 -9.57 6.93 -40.91
C GLN A 205 -10.50 6.17 -41.85
N THR A 206 -11.81 6.17 -41.62
CA THR A 206 -12.77 5.71 -42.64
C THR A 206 -14.17 6.31 -42.47
N VAL A 207 -14.29 7.63 -42.30
CA VAL A 207 -15.47 8.37 -42.77
C VAL A 207 -15.01 9.76 -43.20
N ALA A 208 -14.66 9.88 -44.48
CA ALA A 208 -14.65 11.13 -45.23
C ALA A 208 -15.68 10.99 -46.36
#